data_AF-A0A3D1QE07-F1
#
_entry.id   AF-A0A3D1QE07-F1
#
_cell.length_a   1.000
_cell.length_b   1.000
_cell.length_c   1.000
_cell.angle_alpha   90.00
_cell.angle_beta   90.00
_cell.angle_gamma   90.00
#
_symmetry.space_group_name_H-M   'P 1'
#
loop_
_entity.id
_entity.type
_entity.pdbx_description
1 polymer ?
#
loop_
_entity_poly.entity_id
_entity_poly.type
_entity_poly.pdbx_seq_one_letter_code
_entity_poly.pdbx_strand_id
1 'polypeptide(L)'
;MEEKKRFNRWLAAALVGIFLMASGGLALAAGSDAADTQSGPFAACRGGKMTVKADPAARSAALQTVLDKLVADNVLTREQADGLAAYLKTQAEQRQAQREQMKNLTPEQRQALRNEQPARQGFLDKAVADKVITQEQDQAIGDALGAQKQQSREAALQTRLAELVKQGAITQAQADAALAALQANWQQRQAEFEKIKNMSKEERLAYMKANLAQKQNPLQELINNGTLTQEQADQICPAHDSQGKGLGRGGKGCPMNPTQTSDGV
;
A
#
# COMPACT_ATOMS: atom_id res chain seq x y z
N MET A 1 17.99 38.17 -12.07
CA MET A 1 17.30 36.85 -12.09
C MET A 1 18.26 35.66 -12.10
N GLU A 2 19.57 35.85 -12.30
CA GLU A 2 20.54 34.73 -12.26
C GLU A 2 20.95 34.30 -10.84
N GLU A 3 20.99 35.20 -9.87
CA GLU A 3 21.43 34.85 -8.50
C GLU A 3 20.45 33.92 -7.77
N LYS A 4 19.12 34.08 -7.96
CA LYS A 4 18.12 33.18 -7.39
C LYS A 4 18.22 31.75 -7.95
N LYS A 5 18.60 31.61 -9.24
CA LYS A 5 18.84 30.30 -9.85
C LYS A 5 20.13 29.64 -9.35
N ARG A 6 21.15 30.43 -9.01
CA ARG A 6 22.42 29.94 -8.47
C ARG A 6 22.29 29.50 -7.00
N PHE A 7 21.52 30.23 -6.19
CA PHE A 7 21.24 29.86 -4.80
C PHE A 7 20.40 28.56 -4.70
N ASN A 8 19.42 28.37 -5.58
CA ASN A 8 18.63 27.13 -5.65
C ASN A 8 19.46 25.93 -6.14
N ARG A 9 20.44 26.13 -7.03
CA ARG A 9 21.38 25.06 -7.44
C ARG A 9 22.33 24.65 -6.32
N TRP A 10 22.71 25.57 -5.43
CA TRP A 10 23.56 25.27 -4.27
C TRP A 10 22.81 24.50 -3.17
N LEU A 11 21.53 24.82 -2.92
CA LEU A 11 20.68 24.04 -2.03
C LEU A 11 20.35 22.64 -2.58
N ALA A 12 20.21 22.49 -3.90
CA ALA A 12 20.04 21.19 -4.54
C ALA A 12 21.34 20.35 -4.56
N ALA A 13 22.51 20.97 -4.70
CA ALA A 13 23.80 20.28 -4.63
C ALA A 13 24.16 19.80 -3.21
N ALA A 14 23.71 20.50 -2.17
CA ALA A 14 23.87 20.07 -0.78
C ALA A 14 23.05 18.81 -0.42
N LEU A 15 22.08 18.41 -1.26
CA LEU A 15 21.31 17.17 -1.08
C LEU A 15 21.95 15.94 -1.73
N VAL A 16 23.01 16.09 -2.52
CA VAL A 16 23.62 14.98 -3.29
C VAL A 16 25.05 14.64 -2.84
N GLY A 17 25.65 15.38 -1.89
CA GLY A 17 27.08 15.22 -1.58
C GLY A 17 27.47 15.34 -0.11
N ILE A 18 27.02 14.44 0.75
CA ILE A 18 27.61 14.14 2.08
C ILE A 18 27.22 12.68 2.40
N PHE A 19 28.06 11.72 2.77
CA PHE A 19 29.50 11.55 2.82
C PHE A 19 29.68 10.05 3.09
N LEU A 20 30.47 9.38 2.27
CA LEU A 20 30.96 8.03 2.50
C LEU A 20 32.04 8.17 3.60
N MET A 21 31.82 7.58 4.77
CA MET A 21 32.80 7.18 5.82
C MET A 21 32.21 7.35 7.23
N ALA A 22 31.96 6.24 7.91
CA ALA A 22 32.40 5.97 9.30
C ALA A 22 31.66 4.74 9.85
N SER A 23 32.39 3.62 9.82
CA SER A 23 32.23 2.46 10.68
C SER A 23 32.17 2.83 12.17
N GLY A 24 31.27 2.18 12.93
CA GLY A 24 31.44 2.01 14.38
C GLY A 24 30.17 2.18 15.23
N GLY A 25 29.78 1.10 15.93
CA GLY A 25 28.87 1.15 17.08
C GLY A 25 27.55 0.40 16.94
N LEU A 26 27.60 -0.94 16.92
CA LEU A 26 26.42 -1.77 17.19
C LEU A 26 26.12 -1.70 18.70
N ALA A 27 25.06 -0.99 19.10
CA ALA A 27 24.44 -1.16 20.40
C ALA A 27 23.11 -1.87 20.19
N LEU A 28 23.12 -3.18 20.42
CA LEU A 28 21.94 -4.05 20.36
C LEU A 28 21.20 -3.91 21.70
N ALA A 29 20.19 -3.04 21.76
CA ALA A 29 19.25 -3.04 22.88
C ALA A 29 18.12 -4.04 22.57
N ALA A 30 18.32 -5.29 23.00
CA ALA A 30 17.26 -6.28 23.09
C ALA A 30 16.35 -5.92 24.28
N GLY A 31 15.29 -5.18 23.99
CA GLY A 31 14.15 -4.98 24.89
C GLY A 31 12.92 -5.56 24.21
N SER A 32 12.74 -6.87 24.34
CA SER A 32 11.55 -7.58 23.90
C SER A 32 10.39 -7.25 24.82
N ASP A 33 9.61 -6.23 24.46
CA ASP A 33 8.19 -6.22 24.73
C ASP A 33 7.51 -6.11 23.39
N ALA A 34 7.08 -7.28 22.89
CA ALA A 34 6.18 -7.38 21.76
C ALA A 34 4.85 -6.75 22.19
N ALA A 35 4.76 -5.42 22.06
CA ALA A 35 3.50 -4.72 22.11
C ALA A 35 2.67 -5.27 20.95
N ASP A 36 1.67 -6.06 21.32
CA ASP A 36 0.64 -6.65 20.46
C ASP A 36 -0.03 -5.53 19.66
N THR A 37 0.60 -5.15 18.55
CA THR A 37 0.09 -4.18 17.62
C THR A 37 -0.86 -4.94 16.72
N GLN A 38 -2.03 -5.26 17.28
CA GLN A 38 -3.18 -5.69 16.51
C GLN A 38 -3.41 -4.65 15.42
N SER A 39 -2.95 -4.96 14.20
CA SER A 39 -3.40 -4.29 13.00
C SER A 39 -4.90 -4.49 12.98
N GLY A 40 -5.66 -3.42 13.24
CA GLY A 40 -7.12 -3.51 13.32
C GLY A 40 -7.72 -4.21 12.08
N PRO A 41 -8.90 -4.83 12.21
CA PRO A 41 -9.52 -5.77 11.26
C PRO A 41 -9.93 -5.16 9.89
N PHE A 42 -9.42 -3.98 9.58
CA PHE A 42 -9.77 -3.14 8.43
C PHE A 42 -9.08 -3.55 7.12
N ALA A 43 -8.09 -4.45 7.17
CA ALA A 43 -7.26 -4.81 6.00
C ALA A 43 -7.90 -5.85 5.05
N ALA A 44 -8.97 -6.55 5.46
CA ALA A 44 -9.56 -7.66 4.73
C ALA A 44 -10.33 -7.26 3.46
N CYS A 45 -11.03 -6.13 3.46
CA CYS A 45 -11.92 -5.74 2.37
C CYS A 45 -11.51 -4.39 1.72
N ARG A 46 -12.00 -4.14 0.50
CA ARG A 46 -11.61 -2.97 -0.31
C ARG A 46 -11.93 -1.67 0.45
N GLY A 47 -10.97 -0.73 0.47
CA GLY A 47 -11.21 0.61 1.01
C GLY A 47 -10.88 0.74 2.48
N GLY A 48 -10.32 -0.30 3.10
CA GLY A 48 -9.69 -0.17 4.39
C GLY A 48 -8.63 0.93 4.37
N LYS A 49 -8.91 2.11 4.93
CA LYS A 49 -7.86 3.05 5.33
C LYS A 49 -6.82 2.22 6.08
N MET A 50 -5.57 2.36 5.71
CA MET A 50 -4.52 2.21 6.69
C MET A 50 -4.69 3.33 7.73
N THR A 51 -5.69 3.25 8.60
CA THR A 51 -5.73 3.97 9.88
C THR A 51 -4.83 3.24 10.86
N VAL A 52 -3.61 2.94 10.42
CA VAL A 52 -2.57 2.55 11.34
C VAL A 52 -1.34 3.21 10.76
N LYS A 53 -0.74 4.09 11.55
CA LYS A 53 0.71 4.16 11.62
C LYS A 53 1.18 2.74 11.94
N ALA A 54 1.12 1.81 10.97
CA ALA A 54 1.60 0.46 11.23
C ALA A 54 3.03 0.66 11.68
N ASP A 55 3.33 0.10 12.84
CA ASP A 55 4.60 0.30 13.51
C ASP A 55 5.70 0.13 12.45
N PRO A 56 6.54 1.16 12.22
CA PRO A 56 7.69 1.03 11.33
C PRO A 56 8.48 -0.25 11.61
N ALA A 57 8.55 -0.69 12.87
CA ALA A 57 9.18 -1.94 13.29
C ALA A 57 8.44 -3.18 12.77
N ALA A 58 7.11 -3.23 12.86
CA ALA A 58 6.32 -4.34 12.33
C ALA A 58 6.43 -4.46 10.80
N ARG A 59 6.50 -3.32 10.10
CA ARG A 59 6.72 -3.31 8.64
C ARG A 59 8.12 -3.79 8.27
N SER A 60 9.15 -3.39 9.01
CA SER A 60 10.51 -3.87 8.77
C SER A 60 10.66 -5.35 9.11
N ALA A 61 10.01 -5.82 10.18
CA ALA A 61 10.03 -7.23 10.56
C ALA A 61 9.37 -8.11 9.49
N ALA A 62 8.21 -7.70 8.97
CA ALA A 62 7.54 -8.41 7.89
C ALA A 62 8.42 -8.53 6.64
N LEU A 63 9.10 -7.44 6.25
CA LEU A 63 10.06 -7.51 5.15
C LEU A 63 11.24 -8.42 5.47
N GLN A 64 11.80 -8.34 6.68
CA GLN A 64 12.94 -9.18 7.07
C GLN A 64 12.60 -10.66 6.93
N THR A 65 11.41 -11.07 7.36
CA THR A 65 10.92 -12.44 7.17
C THR A 65 10.87 -12.83 5.69
N VAL A 66 10.44 -11.94 4.80
CA VAL A 66 10.44 -12.19 3.36
C VAL A 66 11.86 -12.33 2.82
N LEU A 67 12.77 -11.44 3.23
CA LEU A 67 14.17 -11.50 2.80
C LEU A 67 14.86 -12.78 3.28
N ASP A 68 14.67 -13.17 4.54
CA ASP A 68 15.25 -14.40 5.10
C ASP A 68 14.75 -15.65 4.35
N LYS A 69 13.45 -15.68 4.00
CA LYS A 69 12.89 -16.75 3.17
C LYS A 69 13.53 -16.79 1.78
N LEU A 70 13.68 -15.64 1.12
CA LEU A 70 14.31 -15.57 -0.20
C LEU A 70 15.80 -15.92 -0.17
N VAL A 71 16.49 -15.72 0.95
CA VAL A 71 17.85 -16.23 1.17
C VAL A 71 17.85 -17.74 1.30
N ALA A 72 16.92 -18.32 2.07
CA ALA A 72 16.79 -19.76 2.21
C ALA A 72 16.46 -20.45 0.86
N ASP A 73 15.65 -19.80 0.03
CA ASP A 73 15.30 -20.24 -1.33
C ASP A 73 16.44 -19.99 -2.35
N ASN A 74 17.59 -19.46 -1.92
CA ASN A 74 18.75 -19.08 -2.76
C ASN A 74 18.43 -18.04 -3.86
N VAL A 75 17.36 -17.27 -3.71
CA VAL A 75 16.99 -16.17 -4.62
C VAL A 75 17.82 -14.93 -4.32
N LEU A 76 18.11 -14.69 -3.04
CA LEU A 76 18.98 -13.61 -2.56
C LEU A 76 20.20 -14.18 -1.84
N THR A 77 21.31 -13.48 -1.89
CA THR A 77 22.42 -13.74 -0.95
C THR A 77 22.15 -13.06 0.39
N ARG A 78 22.81 -13.56 1.45
CA ARG A 78 22.73 -12.93 2.77
C ARG A 78 23.18 -11.47 2.74
N GLU A 79 24.25 -11.18 2.00
CA GLU A 79 24.79 -9.84 1.80
C GLU A 79 23.78 -8.90 1.13
N GLN A 80 23.04 -9.39 0.12
CA GLN A 80 21.98 -8.61 -0.54
C GLN A 80 20.80 -8.33 0.39
N ALA A 81 20.36 -9.33 1.17
CA ALA A 81 19.29 -9.15 2.15
C ALA A 81 19.67 -8.13 3.24
N ASP A 82 20.88 -8.22 3.79
CA ASP A 82 21.39 -7.27 4.78
C ASP A 82 21.56 -5.87 4.17
N GLY A 83 22.02 -5.78 2.92
CA GLY A 83 22.09 -4.53 2.16
C GLY A 83 20.74 -3.85 1.98
N LEU A 84 19.68 -4.61 1.65
CA LEU A 84 18.32 -4.08 1.52
C LEU A 84 17.75 -3.59 2.86
N ALA A 85 18.01 -4.31 3.94
CA ALA A 85 17.59 -3.91 5.29
C ALA A 85 18.26 -2.59 5.71
N ALA A 86 19.57 -2.46 5.46
CA ALA A 86 20.31 -1.23 5.69
C ALA A 86 19.76 -0.06 4.85
N TYR A 87 19.49 -0.31 3.56
CA TYR A 87 18.96 0.70 2.65
C TYR A 87 17.63 1.30 3.12
N LEU A 88 16.75 0.46 3.67
CA LEU A 88 15.47 0.90 4.21
C LEU A 88 15.60 1.73 5.47
N LYS A 89 16.55 1.40 6.34
CA LYS A 89 16.85 2.20 7.54
C LYS A 89 17.33 3.59 7.14
N THR A 90 18.32 3.67 6.24
CA THR A 90 18.83 4.96 5.73
C THR A 90 17.73 5.79 5.06
N GLN A 91 16.86 5.16 4.27
CA GLN A 91 15.71 5.83 3.66
C GLN A 91 14.68 6.31 4.69
N ALA A 92 14.50 5.61 5.80
CA ALA A 92 13.61 6.05 6.87
C ALA A 92 14.17 7.32 7.55
N GLU A 93 15.47 7.35 7.84
CA GLU A 93 16.17 8.51 8.40
C GLU A 93 16.12 9.71 7.46
N GLN A 94 16.37 9.52 6.15
CA GLN A 94 16.23 10.57 5.15
C GLN A 94 14.80 11.14 5.09
N ARG A 95 13.77 10.27 5.13
CA ARG A 95 12.37 10.72 5.15
C ARG A 95 12.03 11.48 6.44
N GLN A 96 12.63 11.11 7.58
CA GLN A 96 12.45 11.84 8.83
C GLN A 96 13.09 13.23 8.74
N ALA A 97 14.34 13.34 8.30
CA ALA A 97 15.02 14.61 8.10
C ALA A 97 14.26 15.51 7.11
N GLN A 98 13.81 14.96 5.97
CA GLN A 98 12.97 15.71 5.02
C GLN A 98 11.66 16.19 5.66
N ARG A 99 11.01 15.38 6.50
CA ARG A 99 9.79 15.80 7.22
C ARG A 99 10.06 16.94 8.18
N GLU A 100 11.19 16.92 8.89
CA GLU A 100 11.58 17.99 9.80
C GLU A 100 11.86 19.29 9.06
N GLN A 101 12.61 19.22 7.96
CA GLN A 101 12.85 20.38 7.09
C GLN A 101 11.52 20.94 6.55
N MET A 102 10.57 20.09 6.19
CA MET A 102 9.26 20.49 5.69
C MET A 102 8.35 21.16 6.73
N LYS A 103 8.61 21.00 8.04
CA LYS A 103 7.83 21.67 9.09
C LYS A 103 8.00 23.19 9.06
N ASN A 104 9.15 23.67 8.61
CA ASN A 104 9.53 25.08 8.67
C ASN A 104 9.37 25.82 7.33
N LEU A 105 8.89 25.14 6.28
CA LEU A 105 8.74 25.72 4.94
C LEU A 105 7.34 26.31 4.70
N THR A 106 7.26 27.40 3.96
CA THR A 106 5.99 28.00 3.51
C THR A 106 5.28 27.10 2.49
N PRO A 107 3.96 27.27 2.28
CA PRO A 107 3.25 26.54 1.24
C PRO A 107 3.88 26.68 -0.16
N GLU A 108 4.36 27.87 -0.54
CA GLU A 108 5.00 28.07 -1.84
C GLU A 108 6.32 27.30 -1.96
N GLN A 109 7.13 27.28 -0.89
CA GLN A 109 8.40 26.54 -0.86
C GLN A 109 8.17 25.02 -0.93
N ARG A 110 7.13 24.51 -0.24
CA ARG A 110 6.75 23.09 -0.34
C ARG A 110 6.27 22.72 -1.74
N GLN A 111 5.61 23.64 -2.43
CA GLN A 111 5.14 23.42 -3.80
C GLN A 111 6.31 23.44 -4.79
N ALA A 112 7.27 24.37 -4.63
CA ALA A 112 8.50 24.39 -5.42
C ALA A 112 9.29 23.08 -5.28
N LEU A 113 9.51 22.61 -4.04
CA LEU A 113 10.19 21.33 -3.79
C LEU A 113 9.46 20.13 -4.42
N ARG A 114 8.13 20.15 -4.43
CA ARG A 114 7.35 19.07 -5.05
C ARG A 114 7.51 19.04 -6.57
N ASN A 115 7.60 20.22 -7.20
CA ASN A 115 7.75 20.34 -8.65
C ASN A 115 9.17 19.97 -9.11
N GLU A 116 10.17 20.16 -8.24
CA GLU A 116 11.58 19.84 -8.50
C GLU A 116 11.95 18.39 -8.16
N GLN A 117 11.14 17.69 -7.36
CA GLN A 117 11.43 16.30 -7.01
C GLN A 117 11.27 15.38 -8.24
N PRO A 118 12.26 14.52 -8.52
CA PRO A 118 12.14 13.51 -9.56
C PRO A 118 10.97 12.58 -9.26
N ALA A 119 10.55 11.84 -10.29
CA ALA A 119 9.52 10.82 -10.14
C ALA A 119 9.85 9.92 -8.94
N ARG A 120 8.85 9.65 -8.10
CA ARG A 120 9.02 8.81 -6.92
C ARG A 120 9.39 7.40 -7.35
N GLN A 121 10.67 7.05 -7.17
CA GLN A 121 11.13 5.67 -7.26
C GLN A 121 10.87 4.95 -5.93
N GLY A 122 10.40 3.72 -6.04
CA GLY A 122 10.29 2.79 -4.92
C GLY A 122 11.66 2.48 -4.31
N PHE A 123 11.67 1.85 -3.13
CA PHE A 123 12.94 1.50 -2.50
C PHE A 123 13.66 0.40 -3.30
N LEU A 124 12.92 -0.56 -3.85
CA LEU A 124 13.47 -1.62 -4.69
C LEU A 124 13.97 -1.09 -6.03
N ASP A 125 13.22 -0.20 -6.70
CA ASP A 125 13.68 0.47 -7.92
C ASP A 125 15.08 1.10 -7.74
N LYS A 126 15.30 1.74 -6.58
CA LYS A 126 16.59 2.33 -6.26
C LYS A 126 17.65 1.28 -5.93
N ALA A 127 17.30 0.22 -5.20
CA ALA A 127 18.21 -0.88 -4.92
C ALA A 127 18.67 -1.59 -6.21
N VAL A 128 17.80 -1.68 -7.23
CA VAL A 128 18.16 -2.15 -8.57
C VAL A 128 19.09 -1.17 -9.28
N ALA A 129 18.77 0.14 -9.25
CA ALA A 129 19.63 1.18 -9.84
C ALA A 129 21.04 1.22 -9.22
N ASP A 130 21.11 1.02 -7.90
CA ASP A 130 22.35 0.95 -7.13
C ASP A 130 23.05 -0.42 -7.24
N LYS A 131 22.50 -1.35 -8.05
CA LYS A 131 22.99 -2.71 -8.31
C LYS A 131 23.15 -3.58 -7.05
N VAL A 132 22.36 -3.29 -6.02
CA VAL A 132 22.26 -4.14 -4.82
C VAL A 132 21.53 -5.44 -5.15
N ILE A 133 20.52 -5.35 -6.01
CA ILE A 133 19.73 -6.50 -6.49
C ILE A 133 19.52 -6.42 -8.00
N THR A 134 19.19 -7.55 -8.61
CA THR A 134 18.78 -7.64 -10.02
C THR A 134 17.29 -7.33 -10.20
N GLN A 135 16.86 -7.14 -11.45
CA GLN A 135 15.45 -6.90 -11.75
C GLN A 135 14.59 -8.14 -11.48
N GLU A 136 15.14 -9.33 -11.70
CA GLU A 136 14.52 -10.60 -11.36
C GLU A 136 14.33 -10.75 -9.84
N GLN A 137 15.33 -10.32 -9.06
CA GLN A 137 15.27 -10.31 -7.59
C GLN A 137 14.25 -9.30 -7.06
N ASP A 138 14.17 -8.09 -7.65
CA ASP A 138 13.11 -7.12 -7.33
C ASP A 138 11.72 -7.72 -7.53
N GLN A 139 11.49 -8.35 -8.68
CA GLN A 139 10.23 -9.02 -8.95
C GLN A 139 9.94 -10.12 -7.92
N ALA A 140 10.90 -10.98 -7.61
CA ALA A 140 10.73 -12.04 -6.62
C ALA A 140 10.40 -11.48 -5.21
N ILE A 141 11.05 -10.39 -4.81
CA ILE A 141 10.75 -9.68 -3.55
C ILE A 141 9.32 -9.12 -3.58
N GLY A 142 8.94 -8.47 -4.69
CA GLY A 142 7.59 -7.91 -4.87
C GLY A 142 6.50 -8.97 -4.76
N ASP A 143 6.69 -10.11 -5.43
CA ASP A 143 5.75 -11.23 -5.44
C ASP A 143 5.66 -11.86 -4.03
N ALA A 144 6.79 -12.05 -3.34
CA ALA A 144 6.83 -12.59 -1.99
C ALA A 144 6.18 -11.67 -0.95
N LEU A 145 6.39 -10.35 -1.04
CA LEU A 145 5.70 -9.37 -0.20
C LEU A 145 4.20 -9.35 -0.46
N GLY A 146 3.79 -9.47 -1.73
CA GLY A 146 2.39 -9.61 -2.13
C GLY A 146 1.74 -10.83 -1.49
N ALA A 147 2.41 -11.99 -1.53
CA ALA A 147 1.94 -13.23 -0.93
C ALA A 147 1.85 -13.15 0.60
N GLN A 148 2.88 -12.60 1.27
CA GLN A 148 2.86 -12.43 2.73
C GLN A 148 1.70 -11.52 3.16
N LYS A 149 1.49 -10.40 2.47
CA LYS A 149 0.38 -9.48 2.75
C LYS A 149 -0.97 -10.17 2.56
N GLN A 150 -1.07 -11.03 1.54
CA GLN A 150 -2.27 -11.79 1.26
C GLN A 150 -2.58 -12.78 2.39
N GLN A 151 -1.58 -13.52 2.87
CA GLN A 151 -1.72 -14.45 3.99
C GLN A 151 -2.13 -13.72 5.28
N SER A 152 -1.48 -12.60 5.60
CA SER A 152 -1.83 -11.77 6.75
C SER A 152 -3.28 -11.27 6.68
N ARG A 153 -3.72 -10.86 5.48
CA ARG A 153 -5.09 -10.41 5.23
C ARG A 153 -6.11 -11.52 5.45
N GLU A 154 -5.80 -12.71 4.96
CA GLU A 154 -6.66 -13.88 5.10
C GLU A 154 -6.80 -14.33 6.55
N ALA A 155 -5.68 -14.39 7.29
CA ALA A 155 -5.70 -14.70 8.72
C ALA A 155 -6.56 -13.70 9.51
N ALA A 156 -6.38 -12.39 9.26
CA ALA A 156 -7.18 -11.36 9.92
C ALA A 156 -8.69 -11.47 9.60
N LEU A 157 -9.03 -11.84 8.36
CA LEU A 157 -10.42 -12.08 7.96
C LEU A 157 -10.99 -13.30 8.67
N GLN A 158 -10.26 -14.42 8.73
CA GLN A 158 -10.70 -15.62 9.43
C GLN A 158 -10.96 -15.35 10.91
N THR A 159 -10.08 -14.62 11.59
CA THR A 159 -10.28 -14.19 12.99
C THR A 159 -11.57 -13.39 13.15
N ARG A 160 -11.80 -12.42 12.27
CA ARG A 160 -13.02 -11.59 12.30
C ARG A 160 -14.29 -12.42 12.08
N LEU A 161 -14.27 -13.29 11.07
CA LEU A 161 -15.41 -14.15 10.76
C LEU A 161 -15.74 -15.08 11.94
N ALA A 162 -14.72 -15.68 12.57
CA ALA A 162 -14.90 -16.49 13.77
C ALA A 162 -15.52 -15.69 14.93
N GLU A 163 -15.12 -14.43 15.10
CA GLU A 163 -15.71 -13.53 16.10
C GLU A 163 -17.18 -13.23 15.80
N LEU A 164 -17.53 -12.91 14.56
CA LEU A 164 -18.92 -12.64 14.16
C LEU A 164 -19.82 -13.88 14.31
N VAL A 165 -19.28 -15.07 14.03
CA VAL A 165 -19.98 -16.34 14.29
C VAL A 165 -20.21 -16.53 15.79
N LYS A 166 -19.19 -16.28 16.61
CA LYS A 166 -19.30 -16.37 18.08
C LYS A 166 -20.33 -15.39 18.65
N GLN A 167 -20.43 -14.20 18.06
CA GLN A 167 -21.43 -13.18 18.44
C GLN A 167 -22.85 -13.53 17.95
N GLY A 168 -23.00 -14.58 17.13
CA GLY A 168 -24.28 -14.95 16.51
C GLY A 168 -24.74 -13.99 15.42
N ALA A 169 -23.87 -13.08 14.98
CA ALA A 169 -24.20 -12.10 13.95
C ALA A 169 -24.29 -12.73 12.55
N ILE A 170 -23.51 -13.79 12.32
CA ILE A 170 -23.55 -14.63 11.13
C ILE A 170 -23.46 -16.11 11.53
N THR A 171 -23.87 -17.00 10.64
CA THR A 171 -23.68 -18.45 10.80
C THR A 171 -22.31 -18.88 10.25
N GLN A 172 -21.87 -20.09 10.62
CA GLN A 172 -20.64 -20.66 10.05
C GLN A 172 -20.72 -20.78 8.52
N ALA A 173 -21.86 -21.21 7.98
CA ALA A 173 -22.05 -21.30 6.53
C ALA A 173 -21.95 -19.93 5.83
N GLN A 174 -22.45 -18.87 6.47
CA GLN A 174 -22.31 -17.49 5.97
C GLN A 174 -20.85 -17.01 6.01
N ALA A 175 -20.11 -17.33 7.08
CA ALA A 175 -18.70 -17.03 7.19
C ALA A 175 -17.87 -17.72 6.10
N ASP A 176 -18.11 -19.01 5.87
CA ASP A 176 -17.40 -19.80 4.87
C ASP A 176 -17.69 -19.27 3.44
N ALA A 177 -18.96 -18.94 3.15
CA ALA A 177 -19.34 -18.34 1.88
C ALA A 177 -18.67 -16.97 1.66
N ALA A 178 -18.62 -16.13 2.69
CA ALA A 178 -17.96 -14.82 2.61
C ALA A 178 -16.45 -14.94 2.39
N LEU A 179 -15.80 -15.87 3.10
CA LEU A 179 -14.37 -16.15 2.92
C LEU A 179 -14.07 -16.59 1.49
N ALA A 180 -14.85 -17.54 0.96
CA ALA A 180 -14.69 -18.03 -0.41
C ALA A 180 -14.88 -16.92 -1.46
N ALA A 181 -15.91 -16.09 -1.31
CA ALA A 181 -16.16 -14.96 -2.21
C ALA A 181 -15.02 -13.92 -2.19
N LEU A 182 -14.48 -13.64 -1.00
CA LEU A 182 -13.35 -12.73 -0.85
C LEU A 182 -12.07 -13.30 -1.45
N GLN A 183 -11.76 -14.58 -1.20
CA GLN A 183 -10.62 -15.28 -1.81
C GLN A 183 -10.71 -15.27 -3.35
N ALA A 184 -11.88 -15.58 -3.92
CA ALA A 184 -12.11 -15.52 -5.36
C ALA A 184 -11.85 -14.11 -5.92
N ASN A 185 -12.34 -13.07 -5.25
CA ASN A 185 -12.08 -11.68 -5.65
C ASN A 185 -10.59 -11.32 -5.60
N TRP A 186 -9.86 -11.86 -4.64
CA TRP A 186 -8.43 -11.62 -4.51
C TRP A 186 -7.62 -12.27 -5.64
N GLN A 187 -7.98 -13.50 -6.01
CA GLN A 187 -7.39 -14.20 -7.15
C GLN A 187 -7.66 -13.47 -8.48
N GLN A 188 -8.91 -13.02 -8.69
CA GLN A 188 -9.27 -12.21 -9.86
C GLN A 188 -8.43 -10.94 -9.94
N ARG A 189 -8.25 -10.23 -8.82
CA ARG A 189 -7.43 -9.02 -8.78
C ARG A 189 -5.95 -9.28 -9.01
N GLN A 190 -5.41 -10.41 -8.55
CA GLN A 190 -4.03 -10.80 -8.87
C GLN A 190 -3.87 -11.03 -10.37
N ALA A 191 -4.80 -11.77 -10.99
CA ALA A 191 -4.79 -11.98 -12.44
C ALA A 191 -4.95 -10.66 -13.22
N GLU A 192 -5.80 -9.73 -12.76
CA GLU A 192 -5.89 -8.39 -13.33
C GLU A 192 -4.59 -7.59 -13.17
N PHE A 193 -3.93 -7.72 -12.02
CA PHE A 193 -2.65 -7.04 -11.77
C PHE A 193 -1.56 -7.51 -12.74
N GLU A 194 -1.45 -8.82 -12.97
CA GLU A 194 -0.50 -9.37 -13.96
C GLU A 194 -0.77 -8.85 -15.37
N LYS A 195 -2.05 -8.73 -15.78
CA LYS A 195 -2.41 -8.15 -17.08
C LYS A 195 -1.92 -6.71 -17.23
N ILE A 196 -2.02 -5.90 -16.18
CA ILE A 196 -1.67 -4.47 -16.24
C ILE A 196 -0.20 -4.18 -15.94
N LYS A 197 0.58 -5.18 -15.48
CA LYS A 197 1.99 -5.03 -15.07
C LYS A 197 2.84 -4.52 -16.23
N ASN A 198 2.58 -5.03 -17.44
CA ASN A 198 3.34 -4.74 -18.66
C ASN A 198 2.69 -3.68 -19.57
N MET A 199 1.53 -3.13 -19.19
CA MET A 199 0.86 -2.08 -19.96
C MET A 199 1.57 -0.72 -19.79
N SER A 200 1.59 0.08 -20.85
CA SER A 200 1.97 1.49 -20.76
C SER A 200 1.02 2.27 -19.82
N LYS A 201 1.43 3.48 -19.43
CA LYS A 201 0.62 4.32 -18.54
C LYS A 201 -0.73 4.66 -19.18
N GLU A 202 -0.72 4.95 -20.47
CA GLU A 202 -1.89 5.31 -21.27
C GLU A 202 -2.85 4.12 -21.40
N GLU A 203 -2.32 2.93 -21.71
CA GLU A 203 -3.11 1.69 -21.79
C GLU A 203 -3.68 1.29 -20.43
N ARG A 204 -2.89 1.39 -19.36
CA ARG A 204 -3.36 1.13 -17.99
C ARG A 204 -4.51 2.07 -17.60
N LEU A 205 -4.43 3.35 -17.98
CA LEU A 205 -5.50 4.32 -17.73
C LEU A 205 -6.76 3.99 -18.52
N ALA A 206 -6.63 3.60 -19.79
CA ALA A 206 -7.76 3.17 -20.61
C ALA A 206 -8.41 1.90 -20.05
N TYR A 207 -7.60 0.89 -19.70
CA TYR A 207 -8.06 -0.35 -19.06
C TYR A 207 -8.79 -0.08 -17.75
N MET A 208 -8.24 0.77 -16.88
CA MET A 208 -8.89 1.14 -15.63
C MET A 208 -10.23 1.83 -15.86
N LYS A 209 -10.32 2.73 -16.85
CA LYS A 209 -11.58 3.42 -17.17
C LYS A 209 -12.65 2.46 -17.68
N ALA A 210 -12.29 1.58 -18.61
CA ALA A 210 -13.20 0.59 -19.18
C ALA A 210 -13.73 -0.40 -18.12
N ASN A 211 -12.88 -0.78 -17.16
CA ASN A 211 -13.22 -1.77 -16.13
C ASN A 211 -13.69 -1.17 -14.79
N LEU A 212 -13.98 0.14 -14.74
CA LEU A 212 -14.51 0.78 -13.52
C LEU A 212 -15.86 0.18 -13.10
N ALA A 213 -16.73 -0.07 -14.08
CA ALA A 213 -18.08 -0.61 -13.85
C ALA A 213 -18.07 -2.08 -13.43
N GLN A 214 -17.03 -2.84 -13.76
CA GLN A 214 -16.91 -4.26 -13.40
C GLN A 214 -16.46 -4.50 -11.96
N LYS A 215 -16.09 -3.43 -11.24
CA LYS A 215 -15.62 -3.51 -9.86
C LYS A 215 -16.78 -3.68 -8.89
N GLN A 216 -17.36 -4.88 -8.86
CA GLN A 216 -18.42 -5.23 -7.92
C GLN A 216 -17.89 -5.41 -6.49
N ASN A 217 -18.77 -5.21 -5.51
CA ASN A 217 -18.50 -5.61 -4.13
C ASN A 217 -18.40 -7.15 -4.10
N PRO A 218 -17.30 -7.73 -3.56
CA PRO A 218 -17.12 -9.17 -3.53
C PRO A 218 -18.21 -9.94 -2.77
N LEU A 219 -18.99 -9.28 -1.91
CA LEU A 219 -20.11 -9.88 -1.18
C LEU A 219 -21.48 -9.64 -1.85
N GLN A 220 -21.53 -8.91 -2.97
CA GLN A 220 -22.80 -8.50 -3.58
C GLN A 220 -23.67 -9.69 -4.00
N GLU A 221 -23.07 -10.74 -4.56
CA GLU A 221 -23.81 -11.93 -4.98
C GLU A 221 -24.44 -12.66 -3.78
N LEU A 222 -23.73 -12.69 -2.64
CA LEU A 222 -24.22 -13.27 -1.39
C LEU A 222 -25.35 -12.43 -0.77
N ILE A 223 -25.36 -11.11 -1.01
CA ILE A 223 -26.49 -10.26 -0.62
C ILE A 223 -27.69 -10.54 -1.53
N ASN A 224 -27.47 -10.56 -2.84
CA ASN A 224 -28.54 -10.71 -3.83
C ASN A 224 -29.26 -12.06 -3.72
N ASN A 225 -28.54 -13.13 -3.36
CA ASN A 225 -29.13 -14.46 -3.19
C ASN A 225 -29.69 -14.71 -1.77
N GLY A 226 -29.65 -13.71 -0.89
CA GLY A 226 -30.15 -13.78 0.48
C GLY A 226 -29.27 -14.57 1.45
N THR A 227 -28.06 -14.97 1.07
CA THR A 227 -27.10 -15.63 1.97
C THR A 227 -26.64 -14.68 3.07
N LEU A 228 -26.44 -13.40 2.75
CA LEU A 228 -26.09 -12.35 3.70
C LEU A 228 -27.11 -11.20 3.62
N THR A 229 -27.36 -10.53 4.75
CA THR A 229 -27.97 -9.19 4.70
C THR A 229 -26.91 -8.12 4.39
N GLN A 230 -27.36 -6.93 3.99
CA GLN A 230 -26.48 -5.79 3.80
C GLN A 230 -25.70 -5.46 5.08
N GLU A 231 -26.37 -5.51 6.24
CA GLU A 231 -25.76 -5.27 7.55
C GLU A 231 -24.70 -6.31 7.90
N GLN A 232 -24.95 -7.59 7.61
CA GLN A 232 -23.98 -8.66 7.80
C GLN A 232 -22.77 -8.48 6.88
N ALA A 233 -23.00 -8.12 5.62
CA ALA A 233 -21.92 -7.81 4.68
C ALA A 233 -21.08 -6.61 5.13
N ASP A 234 -21.70 -5.57 5.69
CA ASP A 234 -21.02 -4.41 6.26
C ASP A 234 -20.26 -4.77 7.55
N GLN A 235 -20.77 -5.71 8.35
CA GLN A 235 -20.05 -6.24 9.51
C GLN A 235 -18.86 -7.12 9.14
N ILE A 236 -18.86 -7.78 7.98
CA ILE A 236 -17.73 -8.55 7.46
C ILE A 236 -16.73 -7.61 6.78
N CYS A 237 -17.25 -6.73 5.92
CA CYS A 237 -16.52 -5.81 5.06
C CYS A 237 -17.10 -4.39 5.20
N PRO A 238 -16.73 -3.62 6.24
CA PRO A 238 -17.32 -2.32 6.49
C PRO A 238 -17.01 -1.38 5.34
N ALA A 239 -18.07 -0.87 4.71
CA ALA A 239 -17.96 0.19 3.74
C ALA A 239 -17.32 1.42 4.40
N HIS A 240 -16.37 2.05 3.71
CA HIS A 240 -15.81 3.31 4.16
C HIS A 240 -16.86 4.42 3.97
N ASP A 241 -17.25 5.08 5.04
CA ASP A 241 -17.90 6.38 4.99
C ASP A 241 -16.98 7.37 4.29
N SER A 242 -17.29 7.75 3.05
CA SER A 242 -16.65 8.91 2.41
C SER A 242 -16.90 10.24 3.13
N GLN A 243 -17.43 10.22 4.37
CA GLN A 243 -17.73 11.38 5.21
C GLN A 243 -16.61 11.79 6.17
N GLY A 244 -15.37 11.34 5.94
CA GLY A 244 -14.22 12.06 6.47
C GLY A 244 -14.12 13.43 5.78
N LYS A 245 -14.42 14.51 6.51
CA LYS A 245 -14.15 15.92 6.14
C LYS A 245 -12.74 16.07 5.54
N GLY A 246 -12.65 15.86 4.23
CA GLY A 246 -11.45 16.06 3.43
C GLY A 246 -11.45 17.48 2.93
N LEU A 247 -10.50 18.27 3.42
CA LEU A 247 -10.10 19.58 2.92
C LEU A 247 -10.36 19.71 1.41
N GLY A 248 -11.08 20.78 1.06
CA GLY A 248 -11.63 21.04 -0.25
C GLY A 248 -10.67 20.75 -1.40
N ARG A 249 -11.07 19.79 -2.24
CA ARG A 249 -10.77 19.87 -3.67
C ARG A 249 -12.04 20.37 -4.33
N GLY A 250 -12.06 21.67 -4.63
CA GLY A 250 -13.05 22.27 -5.52
C GLY A 250 -12.98 21.60 -6.88
N GLY A 251 -13.82 20.60 -7.08
CA GLY A 251 -14.15 20.05 -8.38
C GLY A 251 -15.51 20.60 -8.75
N LYS A 252 -15.54 21.58 -9.65
CA LYS A 252 -16.74 21.89 -10.42
C LYS A 252 -17.27 20.57 -10.98
N GLY A 253 -18.54 20.29 -10.73
CA GLY A 253 -19.20 19.05 -11.10
C GLY A 253 -18.97 18.73 -12.58
N CYS A 254 -18.61 17.48 -12.85
CA CYS A 254 -18.97 16.88 -14.13
C CYS A 254 -20.49 16.66 -14.07
N PRO A 255 -21.31 17.37 -14.86
CA PRO A 255 -22.73 17.08 -14.92
C PRO A 255 -22.90 15.69 -15.55
N MET A 256 -23.36 14.74 -14.75
CA MET A 256 -23.93 13.50 -15.26
C MET A 256 -25.21 13.89 -16.00
N ASN A 257 -25.22 13.66 -17.31
CA ASN A 257 -26.38 13.77 -18.17
C ASN A 257 -27.32 12.58 -17.90
N PRO A 258 -28.60 12.78 -17.51
CA PRO A 258 -29.60 11.74 -17.61
C PRO A 258 -30.39 11.93 -18.91
N THR A 259 -30.05 11.18 -19.95
CA THR A 259 -31.02 10.86 -21.00
C THR A 259 -31.92 9.75 -20.48
N GLN A 260 -33.20 10.03 -20.29
CA GLN A 260 -34.34 9.21 -20.74
C GLN A 260 -35.65 9.74 -20.11
N THR A 261 -36.43 10.47 -20.89
CA THR A 261 -37.89 10.37 -20.83
C THR A 261 -38.32 9.79 -22.16
N SER A 262 -38.86 8.58 -22.07
CA SER A 262 -39.58 7.86 -23.10
C SER A 262 -40.74 8.68 -23.68
N ASP A 263 -40.99 8.45 -24.96
CA ASP A 263 -42.13 8.90 -25.75
C ASP A 263 -43.50 8.59 -25.12
N GLY A 264 -44.50 9.40 -25.46
CA GLY A 264 -45.84 8.89 -25.75
C GLY A 264 -47.04 9.61 -25.10
N VAL A 265 -47.81 10.26 -25.99
CA VAL A 265 -49.18 10.81 -25.90
C VAL A 265 -49.31 12.25 -25.42
#